data_AF-A0A820JM51-F1
#
_entry.id   AF-A0A820JM51-F1
#
_cell.length_a   1.000
_cell.length_b   1.000
_cell.length_c   1.000
_cell.angle_alpha   90.00
_cell.angle_beta   90.00
_cell.angle_gamma   90.00
#
_symmetry.space_group_name_H-M   'P 1'
#
loop_
_entity.id
_entity.type
_entity.pdbx_description
1 polymer ?
#
loop_
_entity_poly.entity_id
_entity_poly.type
_entity_poly.pdbx_seq_one_letter_code
_entity_poly.pdbx_strand_id
1 'polypeptide(L)'
;MKKITSRWVSHQLTDEQKQERVKLGRENLAKFRNDSWRLCDTITGDETWIYHRQMGYKSSNTSWVNEGESLTTIVHRSKFEPKNLFCIFFKSNGPVLIHAVDNDETIDYISYIQNCLKPIVKEIWKQRKSNDTKGIKLLHDNAGLHRHSDVINYLTEERINIMPHPPYSPNLAPCDY
;
A
#
# COMPACT_ATOMS: atom_id res chain seq x y z
N MET A 1 -32.51 -23.39 -3.90
CA MET A 1 -31.35 -23.23 -2.99
C MET A 1 -30.25 -22.50 -3.77
N LYS A 2 -29.69 -21.39 -3.28
CA LYS A 2 -28.68 -20.60 -3.99
C LYS A 2 -27.30 -20.86 -3.38
N LYS A 3 -26.35 -21.35 -4.16
CA LYS A 3 -24.95 -21.54 -3.72
C LYS A 3 -24.27 -20.17 -3.71
N ILE A 4 -23.90 -19.70 -2.52
CA ILE A 4 -23.17 -18.44 -2.32
C ILE A 4 -21.86 -18.78 -1.61
N THR A 5 -20.76 -18.21 -2.09
CA THR A 5 -19.42 -18.39 -1.49
C THR A 5 -19.14 -17.24 -0.53
N SER A 6 -18.74 -17.56 0.71
CA SER A 6 -18.29 -16.58 1.69
C SER A 6 -17.05 -15.82 1.19
N ARG A 7 -16.91 -14.56 1.61
CA ARG A 7 -15.74 -13.72 1.30
C ARG A 7 -14.82 -13.66 2.50
N TRP A 8 -13.52 -13.73 2.25
CA TRP A 8 -12.51 -13.43 3.26
C TRP A 8 -12.42 -11.91 3.44
N VAL A 9 -12.37 -11.47 4.70
CA VAL A 9 -12.19 -10.07 5.08
C VAL A 9 -11.05 -10.04 6.09
N SER A 10 -10.14 -9.06 5.97
CA SER A 10 -8.93 -8.98 6.80
C SER A 10 -9.23 -8.68 8.27
N HIS A 11 -10.33 -7.97 8.56
CA HIS A 11 -10.68 -7.54 9.90
C HIS A 11 -12.20 -7.39 10.07
N GLN A 12 -12.70 -7.74 11.26
CA GLN A 12 -14.09 -7.46 11.64
C GLN A 12 -14.16 -6.06 12.25
N LEU A 13 -14.71 -5.10 11.49
CA LEU A 13 -14.77 -3.71 11.92
C LEU A 13 -15.78 -3.49 13.06
N THR A 14 -15.38 -2.72 14.08
CA THR A 14 -16.30 -2.18 15.08
C THR A 14 -17.19 -1.07 14.49
N ASP A 15 -18.26 -0.71 15.18
CA ASP A 15 -19.17 0.34 14.67
C ASP A 15 -18.48 1.72 14.67
N GLU A 16 -17.60 1.99 15.62
CA GLU A 16 -16.77 3.19 15.66
C GLU A 16 -15.82 3.24 14.45
N GLN A 17 -15.16 2.12 14.13
CA GLN A 17 -14.27 2.04 12.97
C GLN A 17 -15.03 2.25 11.65
N LYS A 18 -16.26 1.74 11.54
CA LYS A 18 -17.12 1.99 10.36
C LYS A 18 -17.48 3.47 10.26
N GLN A 19 -17.85 4.11 11.36
CA GLN A 19 -18.17 5.54 11.39
C GLN A 19 -16.97 6.39 11.01
N GLU A 20 -15.78 6.10 11.56
CA GLU A 20 -14.53 6.79 11.23
C GLU A 20 -14.19 6.66 9.74
N ARG A 21 -14.32 5.45 9.18
CA ARG A 21 -14.11 5.21 7.74
C ARG A 21 -15.03 6.07 6.86
N VAL A 22 -16.31 6.13 7.20
CA VAL A 22 -17.30 6.93 6.46
C VAL A 22 -16.98 8.42 6.59
N LYS A 23 -16.62 8.88 7.79
CA LYS A 23 -16.24 10.27 8.06
C LYS A 23 -15.03 10.68 7.22
N LEU A 24 -13.90 9.97 7.34
CA LEU A 24 -12.68 10.27 6.60
C LEU A 24 -12.87 10.14 5.08
N GLY A 25 -13.66 9.17 4.64
CA GLY A 25 -14.03 9.03 3.24
C GLY A 25 -14.79 10.25 2.70
N ARG A 26 -15.76 10.77 3.47
CA ARG A 26 -16.51 11.99 3.11
C ARG A 26 -15.62 13.23 3.11
N GLU A 27 -14.74 13.38 4.09
CA GLU A 27 -13.81 14.51 4.17
C GLU A 27 -12.84 14.53 2.98
N ASN A 28 -12.23 13.40 2.65
CA ASN A 28 -11.33 13.29 1.49
C ASN A 28 -12.11 13.54 0.19
N LEU A 29 -13.31 12.96 0.03
CA LEU A 29 -14.15 13.17 -1.14
C LEU A 29 -14.52 14.65 -1.33
N ALA A 30 -14.84 15.36 -0.25
CA ALA A 30 -15.16 16.79 -0.32
C ALA A 30 -13.96 17.61 -0.83
N LYS A 31 -12.74 17.27 -0.42
CA LYS A 31 -11.52 17.96 -0.89
C LYS A 31 -11.31 17.80 -2.40
N PHE A 32 -11.57 16.61 -2.94
CA PHE A 32 -11.51 16.36 -4.39
C PHE A 32 -12.65 17.05 -5.14
N ARG A 33 -13.88 17.06 -4.59
CA ARG A 33 -15.04 17.71 -5.23
C ARG A 33 -14.94 19.23 -5.27
N ASN A 34 -14.28 19.84 -4.28
CA ASN A 34 -14.07 21.28 -4.22
C ASN A 34 -12.78 21.72 -4.92
N ASP A 35 -12.15 20.85 -5.72
CA ASP A 35 -10.89 21.08 -6.44
C ASP A 35 -9.70 21.50 -5.56
N SER A 36 -9.82 21.37 -4.23
CA SER A 36 -8.71 21.66 -3.32
C SER A 36 -7.60 20.61 -3.46
N TRP A 37 -7.97 19.36 -3.73
CA TRP A 37 -7.05 18.25 -3.98
C TRP A 37 -7.27 17.67 -5.37
N ARG A 38 -6.16 17.30 -6.02
CA ARG A 38 -6.15 16.60 -7.31
C ARG A 38 -5.47 15.25 -7.17
N LEU A 39 -5.98 14.24 -7.87
CA LEU A 39 -5.45 12.86 -7.85
C LEU A 39 -4.03 12.78 -8.44
N CYS A 40 -3.70 13.60 -9.43
CA CYS A 40 -2.36 13.65 -10.02
C CYS A 40 -1.27 14.13 -9.04
N ASP A 41 -1.68 14.80 -7.97
CA ASP A 41 -0.81 15.28 -6.90
C ASP A 41 -0.86 14.37 -5.66
N THR A 42 -1.42 13.15 -5.77
CA THR A 42 -1.46 12.16 -4.70
C THR A 42 -0.50 11.03 -5.00
N ILE A 43 0.44 10.80 -4.10
CA ILE A 43 1.33 9.64 -4.07
C ILE A 43 0.74 8.68 -3.05
N THR A 44 0.65 7.41 -3.42
CA THR A 44 0.28 6.33 -2.52
C THR A 44 1.43 5.35 -2.44
N GLY A 45 1.69 4.78 -1.26
CA GLY A 45 2.69 3.74 -1.12
C GLY A 45 2.43 2.84 0.06
N ASP A 46 3.00 1.64 -0.02
CA ASP A 46 2.92 0.61 1.00
C ASP A 46 4.10 -0.36 0.89
N GLU A 47 4.31 -1.16 1.94
CA GLU A 47 5.33 -2.20 2.02
C GLU A 47 4.74 -3.59 1.74
N THR A 48 5.35 -4.34 0.83
CA THR A 48 4.88 -5.69 0.48
C THR A 48 5.99 -6.71 0.38
N TRP A 49 5.72 -7.92 0.85
CA TRP A 49 6.62 -9.06 0.74
C TRP A 49 6.44 -9.77 -0.61
N ILE A 50 7.48 -9.74 -1.44
CA ILE A 50 7.50 -10.48 -2.70
C ILE A 50 8.36 -11.73 -2.55
N TYR A 51 7.73 -12.88 -2.70
CA TYR A 51 8.39 -14.19 -2.68
C TYR A 51 9.13 -14.45 -3.99
N HIS A 52 10.32 -15.05 -3.91
CA HIS A 52 11.11 -15.38 -5.11
C HIS A 52 10.42 -16.47 -5.95
N ARG A 53 9.80 -17.47 -5.30
CA ARG A 53 9.01 -18.49 -5.99
C ARG A 53 7.59 -18.00 -6.24
N GLN A 54 7.21 -17.90 -7.51
CA GLN A 54 5.84 -17.67 -7.90
C GLN A 54 4.99 -18.94 -7.68
N MET A 55 3.82 -18.79 -7.08
CA MET A 55 2.82 -19.86 -6.97
C MET A 55 1.73 -19.60 -7.98
N GLY A 56 1.27 -20.64 -8.68
CA GLY A 56 0.08 -20.54 -9.52
C GLY A 56 -1.15 -20.17 -8.69
N TYR A 57 -2.05 -19.36 -9.25
CA TYR A 57 -3.34 -19.07 -8.62
C TYR A 57 -4.18 -20.35 -8.52
N LYS A 58 -5.13 -20.39 -7.59
CA LYS A 58 -6.02 -21.55 -7.42
C LYS A 58 -6.74 -21.93 -8.73
N SER A 59 -7.11 -20.96 -9.55
CA SER A 59 -7.69 -21.17 -10.89
C SER A 59 -6.68 -21.71 -11.91
N SER A 60 -5.42 -21.29 -11.84
CA SER A 60 -4.32 -21.78 -12.67
C SER A 60 -3.94 -23.24 -12.36
N ASN A 61 -4.26 -23.67 -11.14
CA ASN A 61 -3.97 -25.01 -10.61
C ASN A 61 -5.13 -26.00 -10.83
N THR A 62 -6.10 -25.65 -11.69
CA THR A 62 -7.21 -26.55 -12.02
C THR A 62 -6.75 -27.57 -13.05
N SER A 63 -6.85 -28.85 -12.72
CA SER A 63 -6.49 -29.94 -13.62
C SER A 63 -7.71 -30.82 -13.89
N TRP A 64 -7.90 -31.22 -15.15
CA TRP A 64 -8.85 -32.27 -15.50
C TRP A 64 -8.20 -33.62 -15.18
N VAL A 65 -8.88 -34.45 -14.40
CA VAL A 65 -8.42 -35.80 -14.02
C VAL A 65 -9.51 -36.81 -14.36
N ASN A 66 -9.12 -38.03 -14.76
CA ASN A 66 -10.08 -39.10 -15.04
C ASN A 66 -10.67 -39.67 -13.74
N GLU A 67 -11.78 -40.41 -13.88
CA GLU A 67 -12.41 -41.09 -12.74
C GLU A 67 -11.42 -42.13 -12.14
N GLY A 68 -11.08 -41.95 -10.86
CA GLY A 68 -10.11 -42.79 -10.14
C GLY A 68 -8.68 -42.26 -10.10
N GLU A 69 -8.35 -41.18 -10.83
CA GLU A 69 -7.03 -40.53 -10.75
C GLU A 69 -6.94 -39.54 -9.59
N SER A 70 -5.74 -39.41 -9.03
CA SER A 70 -5.48 -38.46 -7.95
C SER A 70 -5.20 -37.05 -8.47
N LEU A 71 -5.65 -36.05 -7.71
CA LEU A 71 -5.40 -34.64 -8.01
C LEU A 71 -3.90 -34.31 -7.92
N THR A 72 -3.43 -33.42 -8.79
CA THR A 72 -2.07 -32.87 -8.70
C THR A 72 -1.87 -32.18 -7.35
N THR A 73 -0.89 -32.64 -6.57
CA THR A 73 -0.56 -32.05 -5.27
C THR A 73 0.33 -30.83 -5.46
N ILE A 74 -0.08 -29.70 -4.91
CA ILE A 74 0.70 -28.46 -4.94
C ILE A 74 1.24 -28.19 -3.54
N VAL A 75 2.56 -28.13 -3.43
CA VAL A 75 3.23 -27.84 -2.16
C VAL A 75 3.08 -26.36 -1.84
N HIS A 76 2.35 -26.06 -0.76
CA HIS A 76 2.20 -24.70 -0.24
C HIS A 76 3.55 -24.06 0.06
N ARG A 77 3.60 -22.72 0.05
CA ARG A 77 4.80 -21.97 0.45
C ARG A 77 5.14 -22.28 1.91
N SER A 78 6.43 -22.49 2.17
CA SER A 78 6.91 -22.54 3.55
C SER A 78 6.94 -21.13 4.13
N LYS A 79 6.82 -21.01 5.45
CA LYS A 79 6.86 -19.69 6.12
C LYS A 79 8.21 -18.97 5.94
N PHE A 80 9.29 -19.74 5.78
CA PHE A 80 10.68 -19.28 5.70
C PHE A 80 11.22 -19.26 4.28
N GLU A 81 10.34 -19.36 3.29
CA GLU A 81 10.74 -19.31 1.90
C GLU A 81 11.32 -17.93 1.55
N PRO A 82 12.39 -17.86 0.72
CA PRO A 82 13.03 -16.60 0.37
C PRO A 82 12.03 -15.58 -0.20
N LYS A 83 12.07 -14.39 0.38
CA LYS A 83 11.23 -13.25 0.04
C LYS A 83 11.97 -11.96 0.40
N ASN A 84 11.74 -10.92 -0.39
CA ASN A 84 12.27 -9.59 -0.09
C ASN A 84 11.10 -8.66 0.21
N LEU A 85 11.33 -7.68 1.08
CA LEU A 85 10.38 -6.61 1.35
C LEU A 85 10.61 -5.50 0.32
N PHE A 86 9.52 -4.98 -0.23
CA PHE A 86 9.56 -3.86 -1.17
C PHE A 86 8.72 -2.71 -0.64
N CYS A 87 9.27 -1.51 -0.68
CA CYS A 87 8.49 -0.28 -0.53
C CYS A 87 8.15 0.24 -1.92
N ILE A 88 6.86 0.33 -2.23
CA ILE A 88 6.39 0.73 -3.56
C ILE A 88 5.54 1.98 -3.41
N PHE A 89 5.91 3.04 -4.13
CA PHE A 89 5.17 4.29 -4.19
C PHE A 89 4.84 4.63 -5.63
N PHE A 90 3.61 5.05 -5.89
CA PHE A 90 3.16 5.41 -7.22
C PHE A 90 2.13 6.54 -7.20
N LYS A 91 1.90 7.10 -8.38
CA LYS A 91 0.85 8.08 -8.68
C LYS A 91 -0.05 7.54 -9.80
N SER A 92 -1.09 8.29 -10.11
CA SER A 92 -1.96 8.04 -11.28
C SER A 92 -1.23 7.87 -12.62
N ASN A 93 -0.01 8.38 -12.76
CA ASN A 93 0.78 8.30 -13.99
C ASN A 93 1.94 7.29 -13.94
N GLY A 94 2.05 6.49 -12.87
CA GLY A 94 3.03 5.42 -12.76
C GLY A 94 3.85 5.42 -11.45
N PRO A 95 4.83 4.50 -11.35
CA PRO A 95 5.71 4.38 -10.20
C PRO A 95 6.53 5.64 -9.95
N VAL A 96 6.71 5.98 -8.68
CA VAL A 96 7.61 7.04 -8.19
C VAL A 96 8.86 6.43 -7.56
N LEU A 97 8.67 5.39 -6.75
CA LEU A 97 9.76 4.66 -6.11
C LEU A 97 9.41 3.18 -6.02
N ILE A 98 10.40 2.34 -6.30
CA ILE A 98 10.40 0.93 -5.95
C ILE A 98 11.73 0.69 -5.25
N HIS A 99 11.68 0.45 -3.94
CA HIS A 99 12.85 0.17 -3.13
C HIS A 99 12.77 -1.27 -2.63
N ALA A 100 13.75 -2.08 -3.00
CA ALA A 100 13.95 -3.40 -2.41
C ALA A 100 14.76 -3.24 -1.13
N VAL A 101 14.25 -3.78 -0.02
CA VAL A 101 14.98 -3.85 1.24
C VAL A 101 15.87 -5.08 1.19
N ASP A 102 17.13 -4.91 1.60
CA ASP A 102 18.09 -5.99 1.61
C ASP A 102 17.68 -7.10 2.59
N ASN A 103 18.03 -8.33 2.24
CA ASN A 103 17.80 -9.48 3.11
C ASN A 103 18.59 -9.24 4.40
N ASP A 104 17.88 -9.20 5.53
CA ASP A 104 18.34 -8.93 6.91
C ASP A 104 18.06 -7.52 7.45
N GLU A 105 17.58 -6.59 6.62
CA GLU A 105 17.16 -5.27 7.10
C GLU A 105 15.66 -5.25 7.43
N THR A 106 15.32 -4.59 8.54
CA THR A 106 13.94 -4.25 8.89
C THR A 106 13.73 -2.78 8.60
N ILE A 107 12.60 -2.43 7.98
CA ILE A 107 12.23 -1.03 7.82
C ILE A 107 11.88 -0.47 9.20
N ASP A 108 12.63 0.54 9.60
CA ASP A 108 12.33 1.44 10.70
C ASP A 108 12.01 2.85 10.16
N TYR A 109 11.75 3.80 11.07
CA TYR A 109 11.43 5.17 10.66
C TYR A 109 12.62 5.88 9.99
N ILE A 110 13.86 5.54 10.35
CA ILE A 110 15.08 6.18 9.81
C ILE A 110 15.27 5.74 8.36
N SER A 111 15.31 4.44 8.12
CA SER A 111 15.40 3.83 6.78
C SER A 111 14.21 4.24 5.91
N TYR A 112 12.99 4.34 6.46
CA TYR A 112 11.84 4.86 5.72
C TYR A 112 12.07 6.30 5.22
N ILE A 113 12.58 7.20 6.07
CA ILE A 113 12.92 8.58 5.64
C ILE A 113 14.03 8.56 4.57
N GLN A 114 15.11 7.83 4.82
CA GLN A 114 16.31 7.86 3.96
C GLN A 114 16.11 7.18 2.62
N ASN A 115 15.49 6.00 2.63
CA ASN A 115 15.38 5.12 1.46
C ASN A 115 14.05 5.27 0.74
N CYS A 116 13.01 5.81 1.39
CA CYS A 116 11.72 6.07 0.77
C CYS A 116 11.43 7.54 0.55
N LEU A 117 11.27 8.31 1.63
CA LEU A 117 10.73 9.67 1.52
C LEU A 117 11.69 10.65 0.82
N LYS A 118 12.99 10.65 1.16
CA LYS A 118 13.98 11.52 0.50
C LYS A 118 14.10 11.25 -1.01
N PRO A 119 14.17 10.00 -1.49
CA PRO A 119 14.10 9.70 -2.92
C PRO A 119 12.82 10.17 -3.58
N ILE A 120 11.66 9.99 -2.93
CA ILE A 120 10.37 10.49 -3.43
C ILE A 120 10.39 12.01 -3.62
N VAL A 121 10.88 12.75 -2.61
CA VAL A 121 11.02 14.22 -2.69
C VAL A 121 11.90 14.63 -3.87
N LYS A 122 13.08 14.00 -4.02
CA LYS A 122 13.97 14.25 -5.15
C LYS A 122 13.29 13.99 -6.50
N GLU A 123 12.51 12.92 -6.60
CA GLU A 123 11.79 12.57 -7.82
C GLU A 123 10.67 13.57 -8.13
N ILE A 124 9.96 14.06 -7.11
CA ILE A 124 8.98 15.14 -7.28
C ILE A 124 9.65 16.41 -7.81
N TRP A 125 10.82 16.79 -7.28
CA TRP A 125 11.55 17.96 -7.73
C TRP A 125 11.97 17.87 -9.19
N LYS A 126 12.42 16.71 -9.67
CA LYS A 126 12.72 16.52 -11.10
C LYS A 126 11.52 16.75 -12.01
N GLN A 127 10.32 16.44 -11.51
CA GLN A 127 9.07 16.59 -12.27
C GLN A 127 8.48 18.01 -12.19
N ARG A 128 9.02 18.89 -11.34
CA ARG A 128 8.47 20.22 -11.07
C ARG A 128 9.53 21.31 -11.20
N LYS A 129 9.28 22.30 -12.06
CA LYS A 129 10.22 23.43 -12.29
C LYS A 129 10.59 24.22 -11.02
N SER A 130 9.73 24.21 -10.01
CA SER A 130 9.91 24.97 -8.78
C SER A 130 10.75 24.26 -7.71
N ASN A 131 11.18 23.01 -7.93
CA ASN A 131 11.79 22.16 -6.88
C ASN A 131 10.99 22.21 -5.57
N ASP A 132 9.66 22.12 -5.67
CA ASP A 132 8.74 22.23 -4.53
C ASP A 132 7.74 21.07 -4.53
N THR A 133 7.51 20.55 -3.33
CA THR A 133 6.60 19.46 -2.97
C THR A 133 5.25 19.97 -2.49
N LYS A 134 5.06 21.30 -2.37
CA LYS A 134 3.77 21.91 -2.01
C LYS A 134 2.61 21.34 -2.83
N GLY A 135 1.53 20.98 -2.13
CA GLY A 135 0.31 20.43 -2.73
C GLY A 135 0.37 18.92 -3.02
N ILE A 136 1.51 18.26 -2.80
CA ILE A 136 1.59 16.79 -2.79
C ILE A 136 0.85 16.25 -1.57
N LYS A 137 0.11 15.16 -1.79
CA LYS A 137 -0.53 14.37 -0.74
C LYS A 137 0.12 12.99 -0.70
N LEU A 138 0.46 12.51 0.48
CA LEU A 138 0.94 11.15 0.69
C LEU A 138 -0.18 10.32 1.32
N LEU A 139 -0.53 9.21 0.68
CA LEU A 139 -1.38 8.16 1.23
C LEU A 139 -0.50 6.97 1.59
N HIS A 140 -0.44 6.66 2.88
CA HIS A 140 0.15 5.43 3.42
C HIS A 140 -0.71 4.99 4.61
N ASP A 141 -0.51 3.76 5.07
CA ASP A 141 -1.27 3.21 6.18
C ASP A 141 -0.88 3.88 7.52
N ASN A 142 -1.51 3.43 8.61
CA ASN A 142 -1.26 3.96 9.96
C ASN A 142 -0.22 3.15 10.74
N ALA A 143 0.70 2.43 10.08
CA ALA A 143 1.75 1.66 10.75
C ALA A 143 2.55 2.53 11.72
N GLY A 144 3.11 1.91 12.76
CA GLY A 144 3.83 2.61 13.82
C GLY A 144 4.99 3.48 13.30
N LEU A 145 5.69 3.00 12.26
CA LEU A 145 6.79 3.74 11.63
C LEU A 145 6.29 4.99 10.88
N HIS A 146 5.15 4.91 10.20
CA HIS A 146 4.52 6.02 9.47
C HIS A 146 4.07 7.15 10.40
N ARG A 147 3.71 6.79 11.64
CA ARG A 147 3.26 7.72 12.68
C ARG A 147 4.39 8.25 13.57
N HIS A 148 5.62 7.83 13.32
CA HIS A 148 6.77 8.29 14.10
C HIS A 148 6.94 9.81 13.95
N SER A 149 7.30 10.49 15.04
CA SER A 149 7.42 11.96 15.06
C SER A 149 8.36 12.47 13.98
N ASP A 150 9.48 11.79 13.76
CA ASP A 150 10.48 12.21 12.77
C ASP A 150 9.99 12.08 11.34
N VAL A 151 9.14 11.08 11.06
CA VAL A 151 8.50 10.92 9.75
C VAL A 151 7.50 12.06 9.53
N ILE A 152 6.68 12.36 10.53
CA ILE A 152 5.71 13.47 10.47
C ILE A 152 6.43 14.82 10.32
N ASN A 153 7.50 15.04 11.09
CA ASN A 153 8.31 16.25 11.03
C ASN A 153 8.94 16.42 9.65
N TYR A 154 9.58 15.36 9.12
CA TYR A 154 10.17 15.38 7.79
C TYR A 154 9.13 15.72 6.71
N LEU A 155 7.96 15.06 6.72
CA LEU A 155 6.89 15.35 5.76
C LEU A 155 6.37 16.78 5.89
N THR A 156 6.31 17.31 7.11
CA THR A 156 5.88 18.69 7.38
C THR A 156 6.89 19.71 6.86
N GLU A 157 8.19 19.49 7.10
CA GLU A 157 9.28 20.32 6.57
C GLU A 157 9.28 20.34 5.04
N GLU A 158 9.07 19.17 4.42
CA GLU A 158 8.91 19.01 2.99
C GLU A 158 7.53 19.44 2.47
N ARG A 159 6.65 20.01 3.31
CA ARG A 159 5.31 20.50 2.92
C ARG A 159 4.44 19.46 2.19
N ILE A 160 4.64 18.19 2.50
CA ILE A 160 3.84 17.07 2.01
C ILE A 160 2.69 16.84 2.97
N ASN A 161 1.47 16.89 2.45
CA ASN A 161 0.28 16.67 3.27
C ASN A 161 0.02 15.17 3.44
N ILE A 162 -0.04 14.69 4.67
CA ILE A 162 -0.47 13.31 4.95
C ILE A 162 -1.98 13.24 4.73
N MET A 163 -2.42 12.32 3.86
CA MET A 163 -3.82 12.09 3.61
C MET A 163 -4.42 11.23 4.74
N PRO A 164 -5.51 11.67 5.39
CA PRO A 164 -6.15 10.86 6.43
C PRO A 164 -6.57 9.51 5.87
N HIS A 165 -6.14 8.43 6.55
CA HIS A 165 -6.47 7.06 6.20
C HIS A 165 -7.06 6.35 7.42
N PRO A 166 -8.24 5.70 7.32
CA PRO A 166 -8.80 4.94 8.43
C PRO A 166 -8.04 3.63 8.68
N PRO A 167 -7.98 3.14 9.93
CA PRO A 167 -7.38 1.84 10.23
C PRO A 167 -8.13 0.69 9.53
N TYR A 168 -7.44 -0.44 9.31
CA TYR A 168 -8.01 -1.66 8.73
C TYR A 168 -8.77 -1.44 7.42
N SER A 169 -8.22 -0.60 6.54
CA SER A 169 -8.90 -0.13 5.33
C SER A 169 -8.17 -0.41 4.02
N PRO A 170 -7.75 -1.67 3.77
CA PRO A 170 -7.00 -2.00 2.56
C PRO A 170 -7.80 -1.72 1.28
N ASN A 171 -9.13 -1.85 1.34
CA ASN A 171 -10.03 -1.51 0.24
C ASN A 171 -10.04 -0.01 -0.14
N LEU A 172 -9.39 0.86 0.65
CA LEU A 172 -9.22 2.29 0.41
C LEU A 172 -7.76 2.66 0.11
N ALA A 173 -6.84 1.69 0.13
CA ALA A 173 -5.44 1.85 -0.20
C ALA A 173 -5.20 1.29 -1.62
N PRO A 174 -4.83 2.12 -2.60
CA PRO A 174 -4.59 1.64 -3.96
C PRO A 174 -3.46 0.60 -4.06
N CYS A 175 -2.51 0.58 -3.13
CA CYS A 175 -1.37 -0.34 -3.14
C CYS A 175 -1.76 -1.81 -2.87
N ASP A 176 -2.94 -2.05 -2.30
CA ASP A 176 -3.43 -3.40 -1.99
C ASP A 176 -4.07 -4.12 -3.19
N TYR A 177 -4.15 -3.46 -4.36
CA TYR A 177 -4.79 -3.95 -5.59
C TYR A 177 -3.79 -4.20 -6.71
#